data_AF-A0A6J1QAP6-F1
#
_entry.id   AF-A0A6J1QAP6-F1
#
_cell.length_a   1.000
_cell.length_b   1.000
_cell.length_c   1.000
_cell.angle_alpha   90.00
_cell.angle_beta   90.00
_cell.angle_gamma   90.00
#
_symmetry.space_group_name_H-M   'P 1'
#
loop_
_entity.id
_entity.type
_entity.pdbx_description
1 polymer ?
#
loop_
_entity_poly.entity_id
_entity_poly.type
_entity_poly.pdbx_seq_one_letter_code
_entity_poly.pdbx_strand_id
1 'polypeptide(L)'
;MKVCGPKYALCGLVLSVWGIFQLLFMGIFFYVRSVALVEDLPGVKNFTSIDEFYKVVDRGYTQNAYNCWIAACIYVLTFLFSGHQFYLNSRSSLSV
;
A
#
# COMPACT_ATOMS: atom_id res chain seq x y z
N MET A 1 10.21 3.32 24.48
CA MET A 1 11.31 4.16 23.95
C MET A 1 10.74 5.14 22.94
N LYS A 2 11.09 6.42 23.02
CA LYS A 2 10.69 7.45 22.04
C LYS A 2 11.67 7.39 20.88
N VAL A 3 11.25 6.81 19.75
CA VAL A 3 12.15 6.57 18.60
C VAL A 3 12.04 7.69 17.55
N CYS A 4 10.88 8.34 17.45
CA CYS A 4 10.64 9.44 16.51
C CYS A 4 10.07 10.66 17.23
N GLY A 5 10.51 11.86 16.86
CA GLY A 5 9.97 13.13 17.38
C GLY A 5 8.51 13.38 16.94
N PRO A 6 7.77 14.25 17.65
CA PRO A 6 6.32 14.43 17.44
C PRO A 6 5.96 14.88 16.01
N LYS A 7 6.80 15.71 15.37
CA LYS A 7 6.59 16.17 13.98
C LYS A 7 6.72 15.05 12.96
N TYR A 8 7.69 14.15 13.15
CA TYR A 8 7.93 13.01 12.24
C TYR A 8 6.84 11.95 12.39
N ALA A 9 6.37 11.70 13.62
CA ALA A 9 5.25 10.80 13.88
C ALA A 9 3.94 11.28 13.22
N LEU A 10 3.69 12.60 13.22
CA LEU A 10 2.54 13.19 12.53
C LEU A 10 2.63 12.99 11.01
N CYS A 11 3.81 13.24 10.41
CA CYS A 11 4.04 12.99 8.99
C CYS A 11 3.82 11.51 8.64
N GLY A 12 4.38 10.60 9.44
CA GLY A 12 4.20 9.16 9.27
C GLY A 12 2.75 8.70 9.37
N LEU A 13 1.95 9.30 10.26
CA LEU A 13 0.50 9.05 10.35
C LEU A 13 -0.23 9.47 9.07
N VAL A 14 -0.02 10.69 8.60
CA VAL A 14 -0.70 11.22 7.40
C VAL A 14 -0.35 10.41 6.16
N LEU A 15 0.94 10.11 5.96
CA LEU A 15 1.40 9.29 4.85
C LEU A 15 0.86 7.86 4.93
N SER A 16 0.75 7.30 6.13
CA SER A 16 0.19 5.96 6.29
C SER A 16 -1.30 5.91 5.95
N VAL A 17 -2.08 6.89 6.39
CA VAL A 17 -3.51 6.99 6.02
C VAL A 17 -3.67 7.09 4.51
N TRP A 18 -2.90 7.99 3.87
CA TRP A 18 -2.91 8.14 2.42
C TRP A 18 -2.57 6.82 1.70
N GLY A 19 -1.49 6.16 2.11
CA GLY A 19 -1.04 4.89 1.52
C GLY A 19 -2.07 3.77 1.67
N ILE A 20 -2.72 3.66 2.82
CA ILE A 20 -3.78 2.65 3.07
C ILE A 20 -4.91 2.80 2.06
N PHE A 21 -5.46 4.01 1.91
CA PHE A 21 -6.58 4.23 1.00
C PHE A 21 -6.18 3.98 -0.46
N GLN A 22 -5.04 4.51 -0.89
CA GLN A 22 -4.57 4.36 -2.27
C GLN A 22 -4.31 2.89 -2.63
N LEU A 23 -3.62 2.14 -1.76
CA LEU A 23 -3.28 0.74 -2.02
C LEU A 23 -4.48 -0.21 -1.91
N LEU A 24 -5.44 0.06 -1.01
CA LEU A 24 -6.69 -0.69 -0.94
C LEU A 24 -7.49 -0.56 -2.23
N PHE A 25 -7.69 0.68 -2.70
CA PHE A 25 -8.42 0.91 -3.95
C PHE A 25 -7.69 0.31 -5.15
N MET A 26 -6.37 0.47 -5.27
CA MET A 26 -5.62 -0.19 -6.34
C MET A 26 -5.71 -1.72 -6.25
N GLY A 27 -5.61 -2.31 -5.05
CA GLY A 27 -5.76 -3.76 -4.88
C GLY A 27 -7.12 -4.28 -5.35
N ILE A 28 -8.20 -3.54 -5.07
CA ILE A 28 -9.55 -3.86 -5.58
C ILE A 28 -9.59 -3.74 -7.10
N PHE A 29 -9.03 -2.68 -7.68
CA PHE A 29 -9.01 -2.49 -9.14
C PHE A 29 -8.20 -3.55 -9.88
N PHE A 30 -7.09 -4.02 -9.30
CA PHE A 30 -6.33 -5.16 -9.82
C PHE A 30 -7.12 -6.48 -9.68
N TYR A 31 -7.86 -6.67 -8.58
CA TYR A 31 -8.68 -7.87 -8.37
C TYR A 31 -9.83 -8.00 -9.39
N VAL A 32 -10.49 -6.89 -9.74
CA VAL A 32 -11.54 -6.86 -10.77
C VAL A 32 -10.98 -6.82 -12.21
N ARG A 33 -9.65 -6.89 -12.38
CA ARG A 33 -8.96 -6.89 -13.69
C ARG A 33 -9.31 -5.66 -14.53
N SER A 34 -9.24 -4.48 -13.92
CA SER A 34 -9.56 -3.21 -14.60
C SER A 34 -8.59 -2.93 -15.76
N VAL A 35 -9.14 -2.70 -16.96
CA VAL A 35 -8.38 -2.39 -18.19
C VAL A 35 -7.45 -1.19 -18.03
N ALA A 36 -7.80 -0.24 -17.16
CA ALA A 36 -6.98 0.95 -16.90
C ALA A 36 -5.59 0.63 -16.31
N LEU A 37 -5.41 -0.53 -15.67
CA LEU A 37 -4.16 -0.94 -15.03
C LEU A 37 -3.38 -1.97 -15.88
N VAL A 38 -3.80 -2.22 -17.13
CA VAL A 38 -3.15 -3.20 -18.00
C VAL A 38 -1.70 -2.86 -18.31
N GLU A 39 -1.37 -1.57 -18.34
CA GLU A 39 -0.02 -1.06 -18.62
C GLU A 39 0.95 -1.28 -17.45
N ASP A 40 0.41 -1.43 -16.23
CA ASP A 40 1.19 -1.66 -15.01
C ASP A 40 1.53 -3.15 -14.79
N LEU A 41 1.10 -4.03 -15.69
CA LEU A 41 1.35 -5.46 -15.55
C LEU A 41 2.78 -5.85 -15.95
N PRO A 42 3.47 -6.65 -15.13
CA PRO A 42 4.77 -7.17 -15.49
C PRO A 42 4.65 -8.20 -16.62
N GLY A 43 5.55 -8.12 -17.61
CA GLY A 43 5.69 -9.16 -18.63
C GLY A 43 4.79 -9.03 -19.87
N VAL A 44 4.13 -7.88 -20.08
CA VAL A 44 3.36 -7.61 -21.30
C VAL A 44 4.29 -7.24 -22.47
N LYS A 45 5.11 -8.18 -22.96
CA LYS A 45 6.01 -7.97 -24.11
C LYS A 45 6.11 -9.21 -24.97
N ASN A 46 5.92 -9.04 -26.28
CA ASN A 46 6.13 -10.04 -27.34
C ASN A 46 5.38 -11.36 -27.12
N PHE A 47 4.07 -11.36 -27.43
CA PHE A 47 3.27 -12.59 -27.40
C PHE A 47 3.12 -13.17 -28.79
N THR A 48 3.36 -14.48 -28.89
CA THR A 48 3.17 -15.26 -30.13
C THR A 48 1.74 -15.77 -30.27
N SER A 49 0.97 -15.83 -29.18
CA SER A 49 -0.42 -16.32 -29.16
C SER A 49 -1.31 -15.52 -28.20
N ILE A 50 -2.59 -15.41 -28.54
CA ILE A 50 -3.61 -14.70 -27.74
C ILE A 50 -3.87 -15.42 -26.41
N ASP A 51 -3.86 -16.75 -26.39
CA ASP A 51 -4.04 -17.54 -25.16
C ASP A 51 -2.91 -17.32 -24.13
N GLU A 52 -1.66 -17.19 -24.61
CA GLU A 52 -0.52 -16.90 -23.75
C GLU A 52 -0.62 -15.49 -23.15
N PHE A 53 -1.09 -14.52 -23.95
CA PHE A 53 -1.36 -13.16 -23.49
C PHE A 53 -2.34 -13.16 -22.30
N TYR A 54 -3.52 -13.78 -22.44
CA TYR A 54 -4.51 -13.80 -21.36
C TYR A 54 -4.01 -14.48 -20.09
N LYS A 55 -3.22 -15.57 -20.22
CA LYS A 55 -2.63 -16.25 -19.05
C LYS A 55 -1.63 -15.37 -18.30
N VAL A 56 -0.76 -14.66 -19.03
CA VAL A 56 0.23 -13.76 -18.42
C VAL A 56 -0.46 -12.55 -17.78
N VAL A 57 -1.46 -11.99 -18.46
CA VAL A 57 -2.24 -10.86 -17.96
C VAL A 57 -3.00 -11.23 -16.68
N ASP A 58 -3.75 -12.34 -16.67
CA ASP A 58 -4.49 -12.77 -15.47
C ASP A 58 -3.57 -13.04 -14.28
N ARG A 59 -2.38 -13.60 -14.54
CA ARG A 59 -1.35 -13.81 -13.52
C ARG A 59 -0.80 -12.47 -13.00
N GLY A 60 -0.54 -11.52 -13.88
CA GLY A 60 -0.05 -10.18 -13.52
C GLY A 60 -1.03 -9.42 -12.64
N TYR A 61 -2.32 -9.41 -12.99
CA TYR A 61 -3.38 -8.80 -12.18
C TYR A 61 -3.42 -9.40 -10.77
N THR A 62 -3.43 -10.74 -10.69
CA THR A 62 -3.51 -11.45 -9.41
C THR A 62 -2.28 -11.15 -8.54
N GLN A 63 -1.08 -11.17 -9.12
CA GLN A 63 0.16 -10.88 -8.41
C GLN A 63 0.19 -9.45 -7.87
N ASN A 64 -0.16 -8.46 -8.70
CA ASN A 64 -0.19 -7.06 -8.31
C ASN A 64 -1.26 -6.79 -7.24
N ALA A 65 -2.44 -7.40 -7.35
CA ALA A 65 -3.49 -7.30 -6.33
C ALA A 65 -2.99 -7.77 -4.94
N TYR A 66 -2.35 -8.94 -4.88
CA TYR A 66 -1.79 -9.46 -3.62
C TYR A 66 -0.67 -8.57 -3.08
N ASN A 67 0.22 -8.07 -3.94
CA ASN A 67 1.27 -7.14 -3.53
C ASN A 67 0.70 -5.85 -2.94
N CYS A 68 -0.33 -5.27 -3.57
CA CYS A 68 -1.01 -4.06 -3.07
C CYS A 68 -1.69 -4.31 -1.72
N TRP A 69 -2.35 -5.46 -1.53
CA TRP A 69 -2.95 -5.82 -0.24
C TRP A 69 -1.93 -6.04 0.86
N ILE A 70 -0.81 -6.72 0.58
CA ILE A 70 0.29 -6.88 1.54
C ILE A 70 0.88 -5.52 1.92
N ALA A 71 1.11 -4.65 0.93
CA ALA A 71 1.60 -3.31 1.16
C ALA A 71 0.62 -2.48 2.02
N ALA A 72 -0.69 -2.57 1.75
CA ALA A 72 -1.71 -1.91 2.56
C ALA A 72 -1.65 -2.37 4.03
N CYS A 73 -1.48 -3.68 4.28
CA CYS A 73 -1.28 -4.22 5.63
C CYS A 73 -0.04 -3.64 6.32
N ILE A 74 1.08 -3.49 5.60
CA ILE A 74 2.31 -2.86 6.15
C ILE A 74 2.07 -1.40 6.52
N TYR A 75 1.32 -0.66 5.70
CA TYR A 75 0.94 0.72 6.04
C TYR A 75 0.01 0.80 7.26
N VAL A 76 -0.90 -0.16 7.45
CA VAL A 76 -1.71 -0.26 8.68
C VAL A 76 -0.82 -0.46 9.91
N LEU A 77 0.16 -1.35 9.84
CA LEU A 77 1.12 -1.56 10.94
C LEU A 77 1.93 -0.29 11.24
N THR A 78 2.38 0.40 10.19
CA THR A 78 3.13 1.66 10.31
C THR A 78 2.27 2.78 10.90
N PHE A 79 0.98 2.83 10.53
CA PHE A 79 0.00 3.75 11.11
C PHE A 79 -0.17 3.51 12.62
N LEU A 80 -0.36 2.25 13.03
CA LEU A 80 -0.50 1.89 14.44
C LEU A 80 0.76 2.24 15.24
N PHE A 81 1.94 1.94 14.70
CA PHE A 81 3.21 2.27 15.35
C PHE A 81 3.39 3.78 15.49
N SER A 82 3.15 4.55 14.43
CA SER A 82 3.26 6.02 14.44
C SER A 82 2.24 6.66 15.36
N GLY A 83 1.02 6.12 15.43
CA GLY A 83 -0.02 6.53 16.37
C GLY A 83 0.38 6.29 17.83
N HIS A 84 0.94 5.12 18.13
CA HIS A 84 1.46 4.82 19.46
C HIS A 84 2.62 5.75 19.86
N GLN A 85 3.55 6.04 18.94
CA GLN A 85 4.64 7.00 19.17
C GLN A 85 4.10 8.44 19.37
N PHE A 86 3.09 8.85 18.62
CA PHE A 86 2.44 10.16 18.77
C PHE A 86 1.74 10.29 20.12
N TYR A 87 1.01 9.27 20.57
CA TYR A 87 0.34 9.24 21.87
C TYR A 87 1.32 9.33 23.05
N LEU A 88 2.44 8.61 22.98
CA LEU A 88 3.47 8.68 24.02
C LEU A 88 4.17 10.04 24.06
N ASN A 89 4.37 10.67 22.90
CA ASN A 89 4.99 12.00 22.81
C ASN A 89 4.05 13.11 23.29
N SER A 90 2.75 13.05 22.99
CA SER A 90 1.77 14.05 23.44
C SER A 90 1.60 14.06 24.96
N ARG A 91 1.59 12.88 25.60
CA ARG A 91 1.58 12.74 27.07
C ARG A 91 2.77 13.43 27.74
N SER A 92 3.95 13.36 27.14
CA SER A 92 5.15 14.03 27.69
C SER A 92 5.21 15.53 27.45
N SER A 93 4.54 16.05 26.43
CA SER A 93 4.38 17.50 26.26
C SER A 93 3.36 18.11 27.23
N LEU A 94 2.42 17.30 27.75
CA LEU A 94 1.38 17.71 28.70
C LEU A 94 1.82 17.66 30.18
N SER A 95 3.01 17.13 30.51
CA SER A 95 3.52 17.10 31.90
C SER A 95 4.40 18.30 32.26
N VAL A 96 4.10 19.47 31.68
CA VAL A 96 4.61 20.77 32.14
C VAL A 96 3.52 21.43 32.98
#